data_AF-A0A4R6UYV4-F1
#
_entry.id   AF-A0A4R6UYV4-F1
#
_cell.length_a   1.000
_cell.length_b   1.000
_cell.length_c   1.000
_cell.angle_alpha   90.00
_cell.angle_beta   90.00
_cell.angle_gamma   90.00
#
_symmetry.space_group_name_H-M   'P 1'
#
loop_
_entity.id
_entity.type
_entity.pdbx_description
1 polymer ?
#
loop_
_entity_poly.entity_id
_entity_poly.type
_entity_poly.pdbx_seq_one_letter_code
_entity_poly.pdbx_strand_id
1 'polypeptide(L)'
;MLRLAAWFDGADDDTAHALFTAAFAVHPARHLGGGTEDAAAADSWWSAPAADTSAMLRPGARGVLAPVEDHSEQQARLRDAAEAAAHWRRSAAGEVRSLLAGLTPETGRLTMTESALGVLMELLTRALGSGDATTGPVTAGDLELDIRLHVSYAPSAVLSIGEDGGDLTLEGLRLRATPYARRELGPEDDGEPEAGVGDTAPEPDDDSGGA
;
A
#
# COMPACT_ATOMS: atom_id res chain seq x y z
N MET A 1 -43.19 -18.63 16.26
CA MET A 1 -43.76 -18.27 14.95
C MET A 1 -45.28 -18.44 14.84
N LEU A 2 -45.92 -19.41 15.53
CA LEU A 2 -47.38 -19.64 15.42
C LEU A 2 -48.28 -18.46 15.87
N ARG A 3 -47.84 -17.64 16.83
CA ARG A 3 -48.63 -16.49 17.30
C ARG A 3 -48.71 -15.37 16.26
N LEU A 4 -47.65 -15.18 15.47
CA LEU A 4 -47.65 -14.19 14.39
C LEU A 4 -48.54 -14.66 13.24
N ALA A 5 -48.47 -15.94 12.88
CA ALA A 5 -49.33 -16.53 11.86
C ALA A 5 -50.83 -16.38 12.20
N ALA A 6 -51.21 -16.60 13.46
CA ALA A 6 -52.58 -16.38 13.92
C ALA A 6 -53.04 -14.91 13.86
N TRP A 7 -52.12 -13.95 13.97
CA TRP A 7 -52.42 -12.53 13.81
C TRP A 7 -52.58 -12.12 12.34
N PHE A 8 -51.82 -12.74 11.44
CA PHE A 8 -51.98 -12.53 10.01
C PHE A 8 -53.28 -13.15 9.48
N ASP A 9 -53.69 -14.32 9.99
CA ASP A 9 -54.89 -15.05 9.54
C ASP A 9 -56.20 -14.26 9.73
N GLY A 10 -56.23 -13.33 10.70
CA GLY A 10 -57.39 -12.48 10.99
C GLY A 10 -57.25 -11.01 10.58
N ALA A 11 -56.15 -10.63 9.94
CA ALA A 11 -55.88 -9.24 9.57
C ALA A 11 -56.43 -8.92 8.16
N ASP A 12 -56.95 -7.71 7.98
CA ASP A 12 -57.13 -7.13 6.64
C ASP A 12 -55.76 -6.72 6.05
N ASP A 13 -55.72 -6.42 4.76
CA ASP A 13 -54.48 -6.13 4.04
C ASP A 13 -53.66 -4.99 4.68
N ASP A 14 -54.33 -3.93 5.13
CA ASP A 14 -53.68 -2.78 5.78
C ASP A 14 -53.07 -3.17 7.13
N THR A 15 -53.81 -3.93 7.94
CA THR A 15 -53.32 -4.42 9.24
C THR A 15 -52.21 -5.45 9.07
N ALA A 16 -52.30 -6.32 8.07
CA ALA A 16 -51.27 -7.30 7.74
C ALA A 16 -49.96 -6.60 7.33
N HIS A 17 -50.06 -5.53 6.55
CA HIS A 17 -48.89 -4.72 6.16
C HIS A 17 -48.24 -4.01 7.35
N ALA A 18 -49.05 -3.47 8.27
CA ALA A 18 -48.57 -2.87 9.50
C ALA A 18 -47.87 -3.89 10.41
N LEU A 19 -48.44 -5.09 10.56
CA LEU A 19 -47.85 -6.20 11.32
C LEU A 19 -46.52 -6.68 10.69
N PHE A 20 -46.45 -6.78 9.36
CA PHE A 20 -45.24 -7.16 8.66
C PHE A 20 -44.12 -6.13 8.86
N THR A 21 -44.45 -4.84 8.72
CA THR A 21 -43.52 -3.75 8.95
C THR A 21 -43.01 -3.75 10.39
N ALA A 22 -43.91 -3.93 11.37
CA ALA A 22 -43.55 -3.94 12.78
C ALA A 22 -42.70 -5.15 13.18
N ALA A 23 -42.96 -6.33 12.60
CA ALA A 23 -42.24 -7.55 12.94
C ALA A 23 -40.86 -7.65 12.25
N PHE A 24 -40.73 -7.14 11.03
CA PHE A 24 -39.55 -7.35 10.20
C PHE A 24 -38.78 -6.06 9.86
N ALA A 25 -39.27 -4.89 10.30
CA ALA A 25 -38.74 -3.57 9.92
C ALA A 25 -38.63 -3.36 8.40
N VAL A 26 -39.40 -4.13 7.61
CA VAL A 26 -39.45 -4.01 6.16
C VAL A 26 -40.56 -3.03 5.81
N HIS A 27 -40.16 -1.82 5.44
CA HIS A 27 -41.07 -0.82 4.90
C HIS A 27 -41.33 -1.08 3.41
N PRO A 28 -42.51 -0.73 2.88
CA PRO A 28 -42.77 -0.80 1.44
C PRO A 28 -41.72 0.01 0.69
N ALA A 29 -41.35 -0.44 -0.51
CA ALA A 29 -40.40 0.21 -1.39
C ALA A 29 -40.83 1.66 -1.65
N ARG A 30 -40.27 2.59 -0.86
CA ARG A 30 -40.63 4.03 -0.88
C ARG A 30 -40.32 4.71 -2.22
N HIS A 31 -39.60 4.02 -3.11
CA HIS A 31 -39.30 4.47 -4.46
C HIS A 31 -40.36 4.07 -5.51
N LEU A 32 -41.39 3.30 -5.13
CA LEU A 32 -42.46 2.85 -6.03
C LEU A 32 -43.83 3.48 -5.71
N GLY A 33 -43.95 4.25 -4.62
CA GLY A 33 -45.22 4.84 -4.17
C GLY A 33 -45.57 6.19 -4.81
N GLY A 34 -45.08 6.45 -6.04
CA GLY A 34 -45.32 7.71 -6.74
C GLY A 34 -46.67 7.66 -7.43
N GLY A 35 -47.48 8.71 -7.26
CA GLY A 35 -48.63 8.90 -8.13
C GLY A 35 -48.13 8.91 -9.57
N THR A 36 -48.58 7.95 -10.37
CA THR A 36 -48.30 7.93 -11.81
C THR A 36 -49.14 9.04 -12.44
N GLU A 37 -48.64 10.27 -12.42
CA GLU A 37 -49.22 11.30 -13.26
C GLU A 37 -48.88 10.95 -14.72
N ASP A 38 -49.94 10.75 -15.51
CA ASP A 38 -50.07 10.47 -16.95
C ASP A 38 -48.79 10.55 -17.81
N ALA A 39 -47.82 9.66 -17.60
CA ALA A 39 -46.77 9.38 -18.58
C ALA A 39 -47.32 8.33 -19.56
N ALA A 40 -47.40 8.67 -20.84
CA ALA A 40 -47.80 7.70 -21.86
C ALA A 40 -46.74 6.60 -21.96
N ALA A 41 -47.15 5.34 -22.12
CA ALA A 41 -46.23 4.20 -22.16
C ALA A 41 -45.17 4.26 -23.30
N ALA A 42 -45.32 5.19 -24.25
CA ALA A 42 -44.37 5.45 -25.33
C ALA A 42 -43.26 6.44 -24.96
N ASP A 43 -43.35 7.12 -23.81
CA ASP A 43 -42.35 8.11 -23.40
C ASP A 43 -41.13 7.43 -22.78
N SER A 44 -39.94 7.80 -23.28
CA SER A 44 -38.66 7.40 -22.70
C SER A 44 -38.49 8.00 -21.31
N TRP A 45 -37.99 7.23 -20.36
CA TRP A 45 -37.66 7.70 -19.00
C TRP A 45 -36.62 8.84 -18.98
N TRP A 46 -35.88 9.06 -20.06
CA TRP A 46 -34.97 10.20 -20.21
C TRP A 46 -35.68 11.50 -20.59
N SER A 47 -36.90 11.39 -21.13
CA SER A 47 -37.67 12.48 -21.71
C SER A 47 -38.97 12.76 -20.96
N ALA A 48 -39.39 11.83 -20.10
CA ALA A 48 -40.54 11.97 -19.23
C ALA A 48 -40.30 13.07 -18.18
N PRO A 49 -41.35 13.81 -17.76
CA PRO A 49 -41.27 14.74 -16.64
C PRO A 49 -40.75 14.03 -15.38
N ALA A 50 -39.83 14.65 -14.65
CA ALA A 50 -39.36 14.10 -13.38
C ALA A 50 -40.55 13.97 -12.42
N ALA A 51 -40.78 12.76 -11.89
CA ALA A 51 -41.85 12.52 -10.94
C ALA A 51 -41.65 13.40 -9.69
N ASP A 52 -42.69 14.12 -9.27
CA ASP A 52 -42.62 14.95 -8.07
C ASP A 52 -42.58 14.06 -6.82
N THR A 53 -41.38 13.79 -6.33
CA THR A 53 -41.17 12.99 -5.11
C THR A 53 -41.46 13.77 -3.83
N SER A 54 -41.77 15.07 -3.92
CA SER A 54 -41.95 15.95 -2.74
C SER A 54 -43.14 15.53 -1.87
N ALA A 55 -44.16 14.91 -2.46
CA ALA A 55 -45.32 14.38 -1.74
C ALA A 55 -45.04 13.11 -0.92
N MET A 56 -43.91 12.43 -1.14
CA MET A 56 -43.51 11.24 -0.35
C MET A 56 -42.81 11.59 0.95
N LEU A 57 -42.37 12.84 1.11
CA LEU A 57 -41.91 13.33 2.40
C LEU A 57 -43.14 13.70 3.24
N ARG A 58 -43.59 12.79 4.11
CA ARG A 58 -44.50 13.17 5.19
C ARG A 58 -43.91 14.37 5.95
N PRO A 59 -44.71 15.39 6.31
CA PRO A 59 -44.29 16.41 7.28
C PRO A 59 -43.95 15.70 8.59
N GLY A 60 -42.66 15.65 8.94
CA GLY A 60 -42.13 14.88 10.08
C GLY A 60 -41.18 13.73 9.72
N ALA A 61 -41.02 13.38 8.43
CA ALA A 61 -40.03 12.40 7.96
C ALA A 61 -38.59 12.97 7.88
N ARG A 62 -38.36 14.19 8.36
CA ARG A 62 -37.04 14.62 8.84
C ARG A 62 -36.89 14.03 10.23
N GLY A 63 -36.82 12.69 10.32
CA GLY A 63 -36.27 12.05 11.50
C GLY A 63 -34.96 12.75 11.77
N VAL A 64 -34.82 13.35 12.96
CA VAL A 64 -33.58 13.99 13.40
C VAL A 64 -32.47 13.00 13.07
N LEU A 65 -31.66 13.30 12.05
CA LEU A 65 -30.47 12.51 11.77
C LEU A 65 -29.74 12.50 13.10
N ALA A 66 -29.58 11.31 13.69
CA ALA A 66 -28.91 11.18 14.97
C ALA A 66 -27.59 11.96 14.87
N PRO A 67 -27.26 12.82 15.86
CA PRO A 67 -26.03 13.57 15.82
C PRO A 67 -24.88 12.58 15.60
N VAL A 68 -24.04 12.86 14.59
CA VAL A 68 -22.87 12.04 14.28
C VAL A 68 -22.03 11.93 15.55
N GLU A 69 -21.74 10.70 15.97
CA GLU A 69 -20.91 10.47 17.14
C GLU A 69 -19.52 11.11 16.94
N ASP A 70 -19.04 11.81 17.95
CA ASP A 70 -17.72 12.43 17.91
C ASP A 70 -16.64 11.35 18.07
N HIS A 71 -16.09 10.91 16.95
CA HIS A 71 -15.01 9.94 16.89
C HIS A 71 -13.61 10.60 16.88
N SER A 72 -13.48 11.88 17.20
CA SER A 72 -12.20 12.60 17.14
C SER A 72 -11.10 11.93 17.99
N GLU A 73 -11.43 11.46 19.19
CA GLU A 73 -10.49 10.74 20.05
C GLU A 73 -10.06 9.38 19.46
N GLN A 74 -11.00 8.67 18.83
CA GLN A 74 -10.67 7.41 18.16
C GLN A 74 -9.77 7.65 16.94
N GLN A 75 -10.06 8.69 16.15
CA GLN A 75 -9.25 9.08 15.01
C GLN A 75 -7.84 9.51 15.43
N ALA A 76 -7.72 10.27 16.52
CA ALA A 76 -6.43 10.66 17.09
C ALA A 76 -5.60 9.43 17.49
N ARG A 77 -6.19 8.49 18.24
CA ARG A 77 -5.49 7.24 18.63
C ARG A 77 -5.04 6.41 17.43
N LEU A 78 -5.87 6.30 16.40
CA LEU A 78 -5.50 5.57 15.18
C LEU A 78 -4.38 6.26 14.41
N ARG A 79 -4.39 7.61 14.34
CA ARG A 79 -3.31 8.39 13.74
C ARG A 79 -1.99 8.21 14.51
N ASP A 80 -2.00 8.35 15.82
CA ASP A 80 -0.81 8.19 16.66
C ASP A 80 -0.22 6.78 16.53
N ALA A 81 -1.07 5.74 16.50
CA ALA A 81 -0.63 4.36 16.29
C ALA A 81 -0.01 4.15 14.91
N ALA A 82 -0.58 4.76 13.85
CA ALA A 82 -0.04 4.69 12.51
C ALA A 82 1.30 5.43 12.39
N GLU A 83 1.43 6.60 13.01
CA GLU A 83 2.67 7.37 13.03
C GLU A 83 3.79 6.63 13.77
N ALA A 84 3.47 6.02 14.92
CA ALA A 84 4.39 5.17 15.67
C ALA A 84 4.84 3.96 14.83
N ALA A 85 3.90 3.24 14.19
CA ALA A 85 4.22 2.11 13.34
C ALA A 85 5.12 2.50 12.16
N ALA A 86 4.83 3.63 11.50
CA ALA A 86 5.66 4.16 10.41
C ALA A 86 7.06 4.55 10.90
N HIS A 87 7.18 5.13 12.10
CA HIS A 87 8.48 5.42 12.72
C HIS A 87 9.29 4.15 12.96
N TRP A 88 8.68 3.13 13.58
CA TRP A 88 9.36 1.85 13.84
C TRP A 88 9.83 1.18 12.55
N ARG A 89 9.00 1.19 11.51
CA ARG A 89 9.35 0.61 10.20
C ARG A 89 10.51 1.35 9.53
N ARG A 90 10.57 2.68 9.64
CA ARG A 90 11.70 3.50 9.15
C ARG A 90 12.99 3.22 9.93
N SER A 91 12.92 3.11 11.24
CA SER A 91 14.07 2.77 12.09
C SER A 91 14.60 1.36 11.79
N ALA A 92 13.70 0.38 11.64
CA ALA A 92 14.01 -0.99 11.24
C ALA A 92 14.73 -1.05 9.87
N ALA A 93 14.22 -0.33 8.87
CA ALA A 93 14.90 -0.23 7.57
C ALA A 93 16.28 0.41 7.68
N GLY A 94 16.45 1.40 8.56
CA GLY A 94 17.75 2.00 8.87
C GLY A 94 18.75 0.99 9.44
N GLU A 95 18.31 0.14 10.36
CA GLU A 95 19.11 -0.95 10.92
C GLU A 95 19.53 -1.96 9.84
N VAL A 96 18.59 -2.42 9.01
CA VAL A 96 18.87 -3.33 7.87
C VAL A 96 19.93 -2.71 6.95
N ARG A 97 19.79 -1.44 6.58
CA ARG A 97 20.80 -0.75 5.75
C ARG A 97 22.15 -0.66 6.43
N SER A 98 22.20 -0.37 7.73
CA SER A 98 23.46 -0.24 8.45
C SER A 98 24.20 -1.57 8.55
N LEU A 99 23.49 -2.66 8.86
CA LEU A 99 24.08 -3.98 9.03
C LEU A 99 24.46 -4.64 7.70
N LEU A 100 23.73 -4.34 6.63
CA LEU A 100 23.96 -4.88 5.29
C LEU A 100 24.56 -3.85 4.32
N ALA A 101 25.19 -2.78 4.81
CA ALA A 101 25.78 -1.74 3.94
C ALA A 101 26.84 -2.32 2.98
N GLY A 102 27.58 -3.31 3.46
CA GLY A 102 28.51 -4.12 2.67
C GLY A 102 27.90 -5.46 2.27
N LEU A 103 28.52 -6.12 1.30
CA LEU A 103 28.17 -7.50 0.95
C LEU A 103 28.48 -8.41 2.14
N THR A 104 27.51 -9.20 2.59
CA THR A 104 27.70 -10.11 3.72
C THR A 104 28.87 -11.07 3.49
N PRO A 105 29.60 -11.48 4.54
CA PRO A 105 30.65 -12.50 4.41
C PRO A 105 30.05 -13.82 3.91
N GLU A 106 30.90 -14.72 3.41
CA GLU A 106 30.43 -16.06 3.01
C GLU A 106 29.83 -16.79 4.21
N THR A 107 30.52 -16.82 5.35
CA THR A 107 29.97 -17.39 6.59
C THR A 107 29.94 -16.32 7.68
N GLY A 108 28.81 -16.14 8.34
CA GLY A 108 28.70 -15.15 9.39
C GLY A 108 27.43 -15.26 10.22
N ARG A 109 27.43 -14.53 11.34
CA ARG A 109 26.24 -14.32 12.17
C ARG A 109 25.98 -12.83 12.34
N LEU A 110 24.74 -12.41 12.15
CA LEU A 110 24.25 -11.06 12.40
C LEU A 110 23.16 -11.10 13.46
N THR A 111 23.04 -10.03 14.22
CA THR A 111 21.94 -9.82 15.16
C THR A 111 21.12 -8.64 14.69
N MET A 112 19.80 -8.81 14.58
CA MET A 112 18.87 -7.78 14.12
C MET A 112 17.67 -7.74 15.05
N THR A 113 17.04 -6.58 15.23
CA THR A 113 15.75 -6.48 15.94
C THR A 113 14.62 -7.16 15.15
N GLU A 114 13.50 -7.49 15.82
CA GLU A 114 12.34 -8.20 15.25
C GLU A 114 11.78 -7.43 14.08
N SER A 115 11.66 -6.12 14.28
CA SER A 115 11.18 -5.18 13.27
C SER A 115 12.11 -5.13 12.05
N ALA A 116 13.43 -5.17 12.25
CA ALA A 116 14.42 -5.18 11.18
C ALA A 116 14.42 -6.51 10.42
N LEU A 117 14.30 -7.64 11.14
CA LEU A 117 14.15 -8.97 10.55
C LEU A 117 12.85 -9.06 9.72
N GLY A 118 11.75 -8.49 10.21
CA GLY A 118 10.49 -8.40 9.47
C GLY A 118 10.63 -7.63 8.15
N VAL A 119 11.29 -6.46 8.17
CA VAL A 119 11.58 -5.70 6.94
C VAL A 119 12.48 -6.48 5.99
N LEU A 120 13.53 -7.14 6.51
CA LEU A 120 14.41 -7.98 5.70
C LEU A 120 13.64 -9.12 5.03
N MET A 121 12.78 -9.82 5.76
CA MET A 121 11.99 -10.94 5.25
C MET A 121 11.02 -10.50 4.16
N GLU A 122 10.37 -9.34 4.31
CA GLU A 122 9.51 -8.79 3.25
C GLU A 122 10.29 -8.48 1.98
N LEU A 123 11.45 -7.82 2.10
CA LEU A 123 12.32 -7.51 0.97
C LEU A 123 12.88 -8.78 0.32
N LEU A 124 13.31 -9.76 1.12
CA LEU A 124 13.83 -11.03 0.63
C LEU A 124 12.76 -11.81 -0.13
N THR A 125 11.54 -11.89 0.42
CA THR A 125 10.39 -12.52 -0.23
C THR A 125 10.08 -11.82 -1.56
N ARG A 126 10.09 -10.49 -1.59
CA ARG A 126 9.87 -9.72 -2.83
C ARG A 126 10.99 -9.94 -3.86
N ALA A 127 12.25 -10.01 -3.41
CA ALA A 127 13.41 -10.22 -4.29
C ALA A 127 13.37 -11.61 -4.92
N LEU A 128 13.19 -12.66 -4.11
CA LEU A 128 13.10 -14.05 -4.57
C LEU A 128 11.78 -14.33 -5.33
N GLY A 129 10.72 -13.57 -5.07
CA GLY A 129 9.50 -13.61 -5.86
C GLY A 129 9.65 -12.98 -7.25
N SER A 130 10.65 -12.11 -7.45
CA SER A 130 10.89 -11.42 -8.73
C SER A 130 11.77 -12.21 -9.70
N GLY A 131 12.50 -13.22 -9.21
CA GLY A 131 13.40 -14.03 -10.03
C GLY A 131 14.21 -15.03 -9.20
N ASP A 132 15.05 -15.79 -9.89
CA ASP A 132 15.92 -16.81 -9.30
C ASP A 132 17.35 -16.28 -9.10
N ALA A 133 17.75 -16.15 -7.84
CA ALA A 133 19.08 -15.68 -7.44
C ALA A 133 20.22 -16.56 -7.97
N THR A 134 19.97 -17.83 -8.26
CA THR A 134 20.97 -18.77 -8.79
C THR A 134 21.31 -18.51 -10.26
N THR A 135 20.37 -17.92 -11.01
CA THR A 135 20.55 -17.57 -12.43
C THR A 135 21.18 -16.18 -12.58
N GLY A 136 20.96 -15.29 -11.62
CA GLY A 136 21.61 -13.97 -11.57
C GLY A 136 21.17 -13.17 -10.33
N PRO A 137 21.84 -12.04 -10.03
CA PRO A 137 21.49 -11.22 -8.87
C PRO A 137 20.04 -10.70 -8.97
N VAL A 138 19.28 -10.84 -7.88
CA VAL A 138 17.91 -10.32 -7.77
C VAL A 138 17.86 -9.17 -6.78
N THR A 139 16.96 -8.21 -7.01
CA THR A 139 16.85 -7.02 -6.16
C THR A 139 15.40 -6.70 -5.85
N ALA A 140 15.15 -6.19 -4.65
CA ALA A 140 13.87 -5.62 -4.27
C ALA A 140 14.09 -4.31 -3.52
N GLY A 141 13.23 -3.33 -3.75
CA GLY A 141 13.31 -2.05 -3.06
C GLY A 141 11.98 -1.61 -2.49
N ASP A 142 12.09 -0.71 -1.53
CA ASP A 142 10.99 0.05 -0.94
C ASP A 142 11.41 1.53 -0.94
N LEU A 143 10.66 2.33 -1.71
CA LEU A 143 10.93 3.77 -1.86
C LEU A 143 10.59 4.55 -0.59
N GLU A 144 9.54 4.16 0.13
CA GLU A 144 9.10 4.85 1.36
C GLU A 144 10.13 4.68 2.47
N LEU A 145 10.75 3.50 2.53
CA LEU A 145 11.79 3.18 3.50
C LEU A 145 13.20 3.57 3.04
N ASP A 146 13.36 4.10 1.82
CA ASP A 146 14.63 4.38 1.15
C ASP A 146 15.63 3.22 1.28
N ILE A 147 15.22 2.02 0.84
CA ILE A 147 16.04 0.81 0.91
C ILE A 147 15.90 -0.04 -0.34
N ARG A 148 17.01 -0.65 -0.77
CA ARG A 148 17.07 -1.68 -1.79
C ARG A 148 17.94 -2.83 -1.31
N LEU A 149 17.36 -4.03 -1.27
CA LEU A 149 18.05 -5.27 -1.01
C LEU A 149 18.53 -5.87 -2.34
N HIS A 150 19.80 -6.25 -2.36
CA HIS A 150 20.44 -7.01 -3.43
C HIS A 150 20.79 -8.39 -2.89
N VAL A 151 20.40 -9.41 -3.63
CA VAL A 151 20.60 -10.81 -3.28
C VAL A 151 21.41 -11.47 -4.40
N SER A 152 22.56 -12.02 -4.05
CA SER A 152 23.40 -12.80 -4.96
C SER A 152 23.57 -14.21 -4.45
N TYR A 153 23.65 -15.17 -5.38
CA TYR A 153 23.91 -16.56 -5.03
C TYR A 153 25.41 -16.80 -4.87
N ALA A 154 25.78 -17.44 -3.77
CA ALA A 154 27.12 -17.92 -3.48
C ALA A 154 26.98 -19.29 -2.77
N PRO A 155 27.26 -20.42 -3.44
CA PRO A 155 26.90 -21.76 -2.94
C PRO A 155 27.47 -22.11 -1.56
N SER A 156 28.65 -21.58 -1.22
CA SER A 156 29.31 -21.80 0.06
C SER A 156 28.81 -20.89 1.18
N ALA A 157 27.97 -19.90 0.87
CA ALA A 157 27.59 -18.89 1.84
C ALA A 157 26.54 -19.43 2.83
N VAL A 158 26.77 -19.20 4.12
CA VAL A 158 25.84 -19.51 5.20
C VAL A 158 25.78 -18.32 6.14
N LEU A 159 24.65 -17.61 6.13
CA LEU A 159 24.40 -16.46 6.98
C LEU A 159 23.34 -16.82 8.03
N SER A 160 23.70 -16.71 9.30
CA SER A 160 22.73 -16.82 10.41
C SER A 160 22.34 -15.44 10.90
N ILE A 161 21.05 -15.14 10.98
CA ILE A 161 20.53 -13.89 11.50
C ILE A 161 19.68 -14.24 12.71
N GLY A 162 20.07 -13.76 13.88
CA GLY A 162 19.39 -14.10 15.13
C GLY A 162 18.79 -12.90 15.85
N GLU A 163 17.75 -13.19 16.63
CA GLU A 163 17.17 -12.31 17.64
C GLU A 163 16.65 -13.16 18.83
N ASP A 164 16.34 -12.51 19.96
CA ASP A 164 15.54 -13.04 21.08
C ASP A 164 14.21 -13.74 20.66
N GLY A 165 13.73 -13.54 19.42
CA GLY A 165 12.53 -14.16 18.85
C GLY A 165 12.76 -15.35 17.90
N GLY A 166 14.01 -15.65 17.49
CA GLY A 166 14.32 -16.77 16.59
C GLY A 166 15.57 -16.56 15.73
N ASP A 167 16.05 -17.66 15.12
CA ASP A 167 17.19 -17.66 14.20
C ASP A 167 16.70 -17.95 12.75
N LEU A 168 17.09 -17.09 11.81
CA LEU A 168 16.96 -17.29 10.37
C LEU A 168 18.31 -17.71 9.79
N THR A 169 18.36 -18.86 9.11
CA THR A 169 19.56 -19.29 8.39
C THR A 169 19.32 -19.19 6.89
N LEU A 170 20.19 -18.44 6.20
CA LEU A 170 20.20 -18.29 4.75
C LEU A 170 21.40 -19.07 4.20
N GLU A 171 21.13 -20.07 3.38
CA GLU A 171 22.13 -20.90 2.72
C GLU A 171 22.23 -20.53 1.24
N GLY A 172 23.44 -20.47 0.71
CA GLY A 172 23.71 -20.16 -0.68
C GLY A 172 23.51 -18.69 -1.05
N LEU A 173 23.23 -17.79 -0.11
CA LEU A 173 22.85 -16.40 -0.40
C LEU A 173 23.77 -15.40 0.28
N ARG A 174 24.10 -14.34 -0.46
CA ARG A 174 24.75 -13.14 0.07
C ARG A 174 23.87 -11.93 -0.14
N LEU A 175 23.86 -11.06 0.85
CA LEU A 175 22.96 -9.92 0.92
C LEU A 175 23.76 -8.61 0.96
N ARG A 176 23.18 -7.57 0.37
CA ARG A 176 23.63 -6.19 0.53
C ARG A 176 22.43 -5.27 0.45
N ALA A 177 22.38 -4.26 1.31
CA ALA A 177 21.37 -3.21 1.28
C ALA A 177 22.01 -1.88 0.88
N THR A 178 21.37 -1.17 -0.05
CA THR A 178 21.73 0.19 -0.44
C THR A 178 20.54 1.13 -0.24
N PRO A 179 20.77 2.47 -0.20
CA PRO A 179 19.67 3.43 -0.36
C PRO A 179 18.93 3.18 -1.69
N TYR A 180 17.64 3.48 -1.74
CA TYR A 180 16.83 3.24 -2.94
C TYR A 180 17.31 4.07 -4.12
N ALA A 181 17.73 5.32 -3.86
CA ALA A 181 18.28 6.22 -4.86
C ALA A 181 19.63 5.77 -5.44
N ARG A 182 20.37 4.90 -4.74
CA ARG A 182 21.65 4.35 -5.22
C ARG A 182 21.36 3.19 -6.17
N ARG A 183 21.13 3.52 -7.44
CA ARG A 183 21.20 2.55 -8.52
C ARG A 183 22.69 2.30 -8.80
N GLU A 184 23.22 1.15 -8.40
CA GLU A 184 24.55 0.76 -8.86
C GLU A 184 24.48 0.56 -10.38
N LEU A 185 25.13 1.45 -11.11
CA LEU A 185 25.67 1.14 -12.44
C LEU A 185 26.50 -0.15 -12.29
N GLY A 186 26.36 -1.05 -13.25
CA GLY A 186 27.12 -2.30 -13.31
C GLY A 186 28.64 -2.07 -13.31
N PRO A 187 29.44 -3.15 -13.24
CA PRO A 187 30.88 -3.06 -13.14
C PRO A 187 31.43 -2.13 -14.24
N GLU A 188 32.14 -1.09 -13.81
CA GLU A 188 32.93 -0.25 -14.70
C GLU A 188 33.97 -1.17 -15.35
N ASP A 189 33.79 -1.38 -16.65
CA ASP A 189 34.77 -1.99 -17.53
C ASP A 189 36.09 -1.22 -17.37
N ASP A 190 37.12 -1.96 -17.00
CA ASP A 190 38.47 -1.48 -16.74
C ASP A 190 39.07 -0.87 -18.03
N GLY A 191 38.74 0.39 -18.29
CA GLY A 191 39.42 1.22 -19.28
C GLY A 191 40.76 1.67 -18.72
N GLU A 192 41.82 0.99 -19.17
CA GLU A 192 43.24 1.19 -18.84
C GLU A 192 43.70 2.66 -18.70
N PRO A 193 44.74 2.90 -17.90
CA PRO A 193 45.29 4.23 -17.66
C PRO A 193 46.11 4.70 -18.87
N GLU A 194 45.61 5.69 -19.60
CA GLU A 194 46.44 6.46 -20.54
C GLU A 194 47.48 7.25 -19.72
N ALA A 195 48.69 6.68 -19.70
CA ALA A 195 49.90 7.27 -19.18
C ALA A 195 50.16 8.62 -19.87
N GLY A 196 50.64 9.58 -19.08
CA GLY A 196 50.80 10.95 -19.50
C GLY A 196 51.75 11.15 -20.68
N VAL A 197 51.41 12.15 -21.49
CA VAL A 197 52.37 12.99 -22.17
C VAL A 197 52.11 14.41 -21.67
N GLY A 198 52.96 14.87 -20.76
CA GLY A 198 53.07 16.29 -20.49
C GLY A 198 53.89 16.94 -21.60
N ASP A 199 53.50 18.15 -22.02
CA ASP A 199 54.47 19.23 -22.25
C ASP A 199 53.75 20.59 -22.35
N THR A 200 53.96 21.40 -21.31
CA THR A 200 54.38 22.81 -21.36
C THR A 200 53.83 23.73 -22.47
N ALA A 201 53.02 24.72 -22.08
CA ALA A 201 52.89 26.00 -22.80
C ALA A 201 54.20 26.81 -22.67
N PRO A 202 54.58 27.64 -23.65
CA PRO A 202 53.97 28.97 -23.75
C PRO A 202 53.77 29.51 -25.18
N GLU A 203 52.95 30.56 -25.26
CA GLU A 203 52.76 31.49 -26.37
C GLU A 203 54.07 31.93 -27.06
N PRO A 204 53.98 32.26 -28.35
CA PRO A 204 54.75 33.37 -28.90
C PRO A 204 53.82 34.50 -29.36
N ASP A 205 53.99 35.66 -28.73
CA ASP A 205 53.91 36.94 -29.42
C ASP A 205 54.92 36.91 -30.59
N ASP A 206 54.51 37.22 -31.81
CA ASP A 206 54.82 38.50 -32.45
C ASP A 206 54.41 38.53 -33.94
N ASP A 207 53.88 39.69 -34.30
CA ASP A 207 54.16 40.46 -35.51
C ASP A 207 53.92 39.84 -36.91
N SER A 208 52.92 40.40 -37.60
CA SER A 208 52.96 40.56 -39.07
C SER A 208 52.05 41.71 -39.48
N GLY A 209 52.66 42.86 -39.77
CA GLY A 209 52.04 43.98 -40.47
C GLY A 209 51.89 43.79 -41.98
N GLY A 210 51.16 44.74 -42.59
CA GLY A 210 51.02 44.97 -44.03
C GLY A 210 49.59 44.72 -44.53
N ALA A 211 48.88 45.65 -45.16
CA ALA A 211 49.19 46.97 -45.70
C ALA A 211 47.88 47.79 -45.82
#